data_AF-A0A391NME1-F1
#
_entry.id   AF-A0A391NME1-F1
#
_cell.length_a   1.000
_cell.length_b   1.000
_cell.length_c   1.000
_cell.angle_alpha   90.00
_cell.angle_beta   90.00
_cell.angle_gamma   90.00
#
_symmetry.space_group_name_H-M   'P 1'
#
loop_
_entity.id
_entity.type
_entity.pdbx_description
1 polymer ?
#
loop_
_entity_poly.entity_id
_entity_poly.type
_entity_poly.pdbx_seq_one_letter_code
_entity_poly.pdbx_strand_id
1 'polypeptide(L)'
;MCPNVQPDVCYPHSVLLGMPKVEGSTVMPRMKAEGAVPAGQCDPSLTGDAKESCHGYTKLSNMFGTVDGLLIAGIGLSYDHLPKKYADDVYTSIKVLYTLIADGNTELINAIGEVNEGKPYTPIETAAVIPAFPPVPTEISKLGSAIEGVWAVVHGVLTQVKFKKQEGPLFVAMMGIINNGGDTVKAIVDTLNHQ
;
A
#
# COMPACT_ATOMS: atom_id res chain seq x y z
N MET A 1 26.18 -5.59 33.01
CA MET A 1 27.04 -6.42 32.16
C MET A 1 26.23 -7.60 31.69
N CYS A 2 25.84 -7.62 30.42
CA CYS A 2 25.32 -8.80 29.73
C CYS A 2 26.26 -9.05 28.55
N PRO A 3 26.86 -10.25 28.41
CA PRO A 3 27.83 -10.55 27.37
C PRO A 3 27.12 -11.01 26.07
N ASN A 4 27.68 -10.56 24.94
CA ASN A 4 27.72 -11.15 23.60
C ASN A 4 26.66 -12.20 23.21
N VAL A 5 25.78 -11.86 22.25
CA VAL A 5 25.73 -12.35 20.85
C VAL A 5 24.36 -12.01 20.22
N GLN A 6 24.40 -11.16 19.18
CA GLN A 6 23.42 -10.86 18.09
C GLN A 6 21.97 -10.40 18.41
N PRO A 7 21.50 -9.30 17.75
CA PRO A 7 20.21 -8.66 18.05
C PRO A 7 19.08 -9.20 17.17
N ASP A 8 17.84 -8.90 17.57
CA ASP A 8 16.59 -8.91 16.75
C ASP A 8 15.53 -9.98 17.00
N VAL A 9 15.48 -10.58 18.19
CA VAL A 9 14.20 -11.12 18.70
C VAL A 9 13.98 -10.68 20.14
N CYS A 10 13.41 -9.49 20.32
CA CYS A 10 12.72 -9.08 21.54
C CYS A 10 11.63 -8.08 21.15
N TYR A 11 10.41 -8.57 20.94
CA TYR A 11 9.23 -7.72 21.11
C TYR A 11 9.00 -7.52 22.61
N PRO A 12 8.79 -6.28 23.08
CA PRO A 12 7.96 -6.06 24.25
C PRO A 12 6.70 -5.29 23.87
N HIS A 13 5.57 -5.89 24.23
CA HIS A 13 4.35 -5.14 24.53
C HIS A 13 4.63 -4.16 25.69
N SER A 14 4.05 -2.95 25.58
CA SER A 14 3.79 -1.94 26.61
C SER A 14 4.93 -0.99 27.07
N VAL A 15 4.49 0.21 27.53
CA VAL A 15 5.20 1.42 28.04
C VAL A 15 5.30 2.55 27.00
N LEU A 16 4.33 3.49 26.90
CA LEU A 16 3.90 4.59 27.79
C LEU A 16 4.55 5.94 27.45
N LEU A 17 3.66 6.95 27.29
CA LEU A 17 3.73 8.29 27.88
C LEU A 17 5.11 8.94 28.03
N GLY A 18 5.32 9.99 27.23
CA GLY A 18 6.40 10.95 27.43
C GLY A 18 6.61 11.83 26.22
N MET A 19 5.61 12.60 25.81
CA MET A 19 5.84 13.63 24.78
C MET A 19 6.31 14.93 25.47
N PRO A 20 7.52 15.43 25.16
CA PRO A 20 7.92 16.75 25.57
C PRO A 20 7.02 17.79 24.89
N LYS A 21 6.65 18.85 25.63
CA LYS A 21 6.13 20.09 25.05
C LYS A 21 7.18 20.62 24.08
N VAL A 22 6.93 20.51 22.79
CA VAL A 22 7.73 21.21 21.76
C VAL A 22 6.88 22.39 21.29
N GLU A 23 7.18 23.55 21.84
CA GLU A 23 6.78 24.83 21.25
C GLU A 23 7.51 25.00 19.92
N GLY A 24 6.76 25.33 18.86
CA GLY A 24 7.30 25.75 17.57
C GLY A 24 7.63 24.62 16.61
N SER A 25 6.76 24.43 15.61
CA SER A 25 7.05 23.69 14.36
C SER A 25 7.64 22.28 14.53
N THR A 26 6.81 21.34 14.98
CA THR A 26 7.10 19.91 14.78
C THR A 26 7.01 19.58 13.29
N VAL A 27 8.16 19.60 12.61
CA VAL A 27 8.37 18.82 11.39
C VAL A 27 8.05 17.37 11.74
N MET A 28 6.88 16.91 11.33
CA MET A 28 6.45 15.54 11.57
C MET A 28 7.46 14.55 10.98
N PRO A 29 7.61 13.35 11.56
CA PRO A 29 8.29 12.27 10.87
C PRO A 29 7.50 12.05 9.57
N ARG A 30 8.07 12.44 8.44
CA ARG A 30 7.62 11.94 7.13
C ARG A 30 7.43 10.43 7.33
N MET A 31 6.31 9.87 6.89
CA MET A 31 6.33 8.46 6.51
C MET A 31 7.51 8.36 5.55
N LYS A 32 8.65 7.88 6.06
CA LYS A 32 9.72 7.45 5.19
C LYS A 32 9.03 6.33 4.42
N ALA A 33 9.04 6.38 3.09
CA ALA A 33 8.82 5.18 2.32
C ALA A 33 9.72 4.12 2.98
N GLU A 34 9.12 3.14 3.64
CA GLU A 34 9.84 2.14 4.44
C GLU A 34 10.54 1.21 3.45
N GLY A 35 11.62 1.71 2.84
CA GLY A 35 12.21 1.13 1.64
C GLY A 35 11.25 1.20 0.45
N ALA A 36 11.69 1.74 -0.68
CA ALA A 36 11.04 1.34 -1.92
C ALA A 36 11.28 -0.17 -2.06
N VAL A 37 10.25 -0.99 -1.94
CA VAL A 37 10.39 -2.42 -2.24
C VAL A 37 10.82 -2.50 -3.71
N PRO A 38 12.02 -3.03 -4.02
CA PRO A 38 12.53 -2.98 -5.37
C PRO A 38 11.55 -3.68 -6.29
N ALA A 39 11.16 -3.02 -7.39
CA ALA A 39 10.29 -3.61 -8.38
C ALA A 39 10.90 -4.95 -8.83
N GLY A 40 10.16 -6.04 -8.68
CA GLY A 40 10.59 -7.33 -9.20
C GLY A 40 10.82 -7.21 -10.71
N GLN A 41 11.96 -7.68 -11.20
CA GLN A 41 12.27 -7.69 -12.63
C GLN A 41 12.07 -9.09 -13.18
N CYS A 42 11.42 -9.18 -14.34
CA CYS A 42 11.29 -10.45 -15.05
C CYS A 42 12.60 -10.89 -15.67
N ASP A 43 12.93 -12.17 -15.52
CA ASP A 43 14.02 -12.78 -16.24
C ASP A 43 13.73 -12.72 -17.77
N PRO A 44 14.63 -12.15 -18.59
CA PRO A 44 14.42 -11.99 -20.03
C PRO A 44 14.33 -13.32 -20.79
N SER A 45 14.77 -14.42 -20.18
CA SER A 45 14.72 -15.77 -20.76
C SER A 45 13.36 -16.46 -20.60
N LEU A 46 12.44 -15.91 -19.79
CA LEU A 46 11.09 -16.45 -19.64
C LEU A 46 10.34 -16.47 -20.98
N THR A 47 9.53 -17.50 -21.19
CA THR A 47 8.71 -17.68 -22.39
C THR A 47 7.29 -18.11 -22.02
N GLY A 48 6.36 -18.03 -22.97
CA GLY A 48 4.96 -18.45 -22.79
C GLY A 48 4.29 -17.82 -21.57
N ASP A 49 3.47 -18.61 -20.88
CA ASP A 49 2.65 -18.20 -19.74
C ASP A 49 3.48 -17.63 -18.58
N ALA A 50 4.73 -18.07 -18.41
CA ALA A 50 5.63 -17.58 -17.36
C ALA A 50 6.04 -16.12 -17.64
N LYS A 51 6.33 -15.80 -18.90
CA LYS A 51 6.64 -14.44 -19.32
C LYS A 51 5.43 -13.52 -19.14
N GLU A 52 4.25 -13.96 -19.57
CA GLU A 52 3.01 -13.19 -19.45
C GLU A 52 2.64 -12.93 -17.98
N SER A 53 2.73 -13.96 -17.13
CA SER A 53 2.44 -13.85 -15.70
C SER A 53 3.43 -12.95 -14.98
N CYS A 54 4.73 -13.07 -15.27
CA CYS A 54 5.74 -12.19 -14.69
C CYS A 54 5.52 -10.72 -15.07
N HIS A 55 5.23 -10.45 -16.35
CA HIS A 55 4.89 -9.09 -16.79
C HIS A 55 3.61 -8.58 -16.11
N GLY A 56 2.64 -9.47 -15.87
CA GLY A 56 1.46 -9.19 -15.06
C GLY A 56 1.82 -8.69 -13.69
N TYR A 57 2.58 -9.49 -12.93
CA TYR A 57 2.94 -9.15 -11.57
C TYR A 57 3.76 -7.86 -11.50
N THR A 58 4.69 -7.68 -12.44
CA THR A 58 5.50 -6.46 -12.55
C THR A 58 4.63 -5.22 -12.80
N LYS A 59 3.64 -5.32 -13.72
CA LYS A 59 2.71 -4.22 -14.01
C LYS A 59 1.89 -3.85 -12.78
N LEU A 60 1.39 -4.84 -12.05
CA LEU A 60 0.62 -4.63 -10.81
C LEU A 60 1.48 -4.04 -9.68
N SER A 61 2.72 -4.53 -9.52
CA SER A 61 3.66 -4.05 -8.51
C SER A 61 4.02 -2.58 -8.73
N ASN A 62 4.33 -2.19 -9.98
CA ASN A 62 4.60 -0.81 -10.34
C ASN A 62 3.43 0.13 -10.04
N MET A 63 2.18 -0.33 -10.22
CA MET A 63 1.01 0.45 -9.86
C MET A 63 0.91 0.67 -8.36
N PHE A 64 1.10 -0.38 -7.56
CA PHE A 64 1.05 -0.22 -6.10
C PHE A 64 2.14 0.74 -5.61
N GLY A 65 3.32 0.73 -6.23
CA GLY A 65 4.36 1.73 -5.98
C GLY A 65 3.97 3.18 -6.30
N THR A 66 3.00 3.43 -7.19
CA THR A 66 2.50 4.80 -7.46
C THR A 66 1.48 5.31 -6.45
N VAL A 67 0.83 4.41 -5.70
CA VAL A 67 -0.15 4.78 -4.66
C VAL A 67 0.52 5.53 -3.51
N ASP A 68 1.75 5.14 -3.16
CA ASP A 68 2.54 5.71 -2.07
C ASP A 68 2.64 7.23 -2.15
N GLY A 69 2.93 7.76 -3.33
CA GLY A 69 3.07 9.21 -3.55
C GLY A 69 1.77 9.98 -3.32
N LEU A 70 0.63 9.40 -3.72
CA LEU A 70 -0.69 10.01 -3.57
C LEU A 70 -1.14 10.05 -2.11
N LEU A 71 -0.91 8.95 -1.37
CA LEU A 71 -1.27 8.86 0.04
C LEU A 71 -0.43 9.82 0.91
N ILE A 72 0.88 9.94 0.63
CA ILE A 72 1.76 10.86 1.34
C ILE A 72 1.35 12.33 1.09
N ALA A 73 1.03 12.69 -0.16
CA ALA A 73 0.55 14.03 -0.48
C ALA A 73 -0.78 14.35 0.25
N GLY A 74 -1.67 13.36 0.35
CA GLY A 74 -2.92 13.48 1.09
C GLY A 74 -2.74 13.79 2.57
N ILE A 75 -1.80 13.10 3.24
CA ILE A 75 -1.44 13.37 4.63
C ILE A 75 -0.97 14.82 4.80
N GLY A 76 -0.08 15.29 3.92
CA GLY A 76 0.42 16.68 3.97
C GLY A 76 -0.73 17.69 3.91
N LEU A 77 -1.64 17.52 2.95
CA LEU A 77 -2.81 18.37 2.83
C LEU A 77 -3.72 18.36 4.06
N SER A 78 -3.90 17.20 4.70
CA SER A 78 -4.70 17.09 5.93
C SER A 78 -4.10 17.89 7.09
N TYR A 79 -2.78 17.82 7.29
CA TYR A 79 -2.13 18.60 8.35
C TYR A 79 -2.09 20.11 8.08
N ASP A 80 -2.07 20.51 6.80
CA ASP A 80 -2.07 21.91 6.41
C ASP A 80 -3.44 22.59 6.60
N HIS A 81 -4.53 21.83 6.50
CA HIS A 81 -5.89 22.40 6.39
C HIS A 81 -6.86 21.98 7.50
N LEU A 82 -6.56 20.95 8.29
CA LEU A 82 -7.50 20.40 9.26
C LEU A 82 -7.04 20.64 10.70
N PRO A 83 -7.98 20.73 11.67
CA PRO A 83 -7.62 20.67 13.07
C PRO A 83 -6.88 19.35 13.35
N LYS A 84 -5.82 19.42 14.17
CA LYS A 84 -4.89 18.31 14.41
C LYS A 84 -5.57 16.96 14.67
N LYS A 85 -6.64 16.93 15.45
CA LYS A 85 -7.40 15.70 15.74
C LYS A 85 -7.85 14.99 14.44
N TYR A 86 -8.48 15.73 13.52
CA TYR A 86 -8.97 15.17 12.27
C TYR A 86 -7.82 14.81 11.32
N ALA A 87 -6.74 15.59 11.31
CA ALA A 87 -5.54 15.25 10.56
C ALA A 87 -4.88 13.95 11.05
N ASP A 88 -4.83 13.73 12.37
CA ASP A 88 -4.31 12.50 12.99
C ASP A 88 -5.20 11.27 12.67
N ASP A 89 -6.53 11.46 12.62
CA ASP A 89 -7.49 10.42 12.22
C ASP A 89 -7.32 10.02 10.74
N VAL A 90 -7.17 11.01 9.85
CA VAL A 90 -6.88 10.79 8.42
C VAL A 90 -5.53 10.10 8.23
N TYR A 91 -4.48 10.55 8.94
CA TYR A 91 -3.16 9.93 8.91
C TYR A 91 -3.21 8.45 9.30
N THR A 92 -3.87 8.13 10.41
CA THR A 92 -3.98 6.76 10.91
C THR A 92 -4.67 5.86 9.89
N SER A 93 -5.75 6.34 9.29
CA SER A 93 -6.51 5.59 8.29
C SER A 93 -5.73 5.42 6.98
N ILE A 94 -5.05 6.47 6.51
CA ILE A 94 -4.15 6.38 5.35
C ILE A 94 -3.01 5.39 5.61
N LYS A 95 -2.44 5.35 6.81
CA LYS A 95 -1.39 4.40 7.18
C LYS A 95 -1.87 2.95 7.12
N VAL A 96 -3.10 2.67 7.55
CA VAL A 96 -3.70 1.34 7.42
C VAL A 96 -3.83 0.95 5.93
N LEU A 97 -4.40 1.84 5.11
CA LEU A 97 -4.53 1.60 3.67
C LEU A 97 -3.17 1.38 2.99
N TYR A 98 -2.17 2.18 3.35
CA TYR A 98 -0.79 2.06 2.88
C TYR A 98 -0.22 0.67 3.20
N THR A 99 -0.36 0.23 4.45
CA THR A 99 0.17 -1.08 4.90
C THR A 99 -0.45 -2.22 4.11
N LEU A 100 -1.78 -2.20 3.91
CA LEU A 100 -2.47 -3.22 3.11
C LEU A 100 -1.95 -3.29 1.67
N ILE A 101 -1.69 -2.14 1.05
CA ILE A 101 -1.18 -2.07 -0.33
C ILE A 101 0.28 -2.50 -0.40
N ALA A 102 1.11 -2.13 0.58
CA ALA A 102 2.51 -2.52 0.68
C ALA A 102 2.68 -4.04 0.87
N ASP A 103 1.85 -4.65 1.71
CA ASP A 103 1.82 -6.11 1.88
C ASP A 103 1.43 -6.82 0.58
N GLY A 104 0.40 -6.31 -0.11
CA GLY A 104 0.02 -6.81 -1.43
C GLY A 104 1.13 -6.67 -2.48
N ASN A 105 1.90 -5.59 -2.44
CA ASN A 105 3.03 -5.37 -3.34
C ASN A 105 4.17 -6.37 -3.05
N THR A 106 4.41 -6.69 -1.78
CA THR A 106 5.40 -7.68 -1.37
C THR A 106 5.05 -9.06 -1.91
N GLU A 107 3.79 -9.47 -1.83
CA GLU A 107 3.32 -10.74 -2.40
C GLU A 107 3.46 -10.81 -3.92
N LEU A 108 3.21 -9.70 -4.62
CA LEU A 108 3.46 -9.61 -6.07
C LEU A 108 4.95 -9.76 -6.41
N ILE A 109 5.84 -9.17 -5.61
CA ILE A 109 7.29 -9.27 -5.81
C ILE A 109 7.80 -10.68 -5.52
N ASN A 110 7.27 -11.33 -4.49
CA ASN A 110 7.55 -12.74 -4.21
C ASN A 110 7.11 -13.63 -5.38
N ALA A 111 5.93 -13.39 -5.94
CA ALA A 111 5.44 -14.14 -7.10
C ALA A 111 6.31 -13.93 -8.35
N ILE A 112 6.87 -12.73 -8.57
CA ILE A 112 7.88 -12.49 -9.63
C ILE A 112 9.12 -13.37 -9.41
N GLY A 113 9.62 -13.43 -8.16
CA GLY A 113 10.75 -14.29 -7.79
C GLY A 113 10.47 -15.77 -8.06
N GLU A 114 9.29 -16.27 -7.67
CA GLU A 114 8.89 -17.66 -7.92
C GLU A 114 8.83 -17.99 -9.41
N VAL A 115 8.28 -17.09 -10.24
CA VAL A 115 8.23 -17.28 -11.70
C VAL A 115 9.65 -17.33 -12.29
N ASN A 116 10.51 -16.40 -11.90
CA ASN A 116 11.90 -16.35 -12.37
C ASN A 116 12.69 -17.62 -12.00
N GLU A 117 12.42 -18.20 -10.83
CA GLU A 117 13.05 -19.43 -10.36
C GLU A 117 12.43 -20.71 -10.98
N GLY A 118 11.39 -20.58 -11.81
CA GLY A 118 10.66 -21.72 -12.39
C GLY A 118 9.85 -22.50 -11.35
N LYS A 119 9.58 -21.93 -10.18
CA LYS A 119 8.71 -22.53 -9.16
C LYS A 119 7.25 -22.50 -9.63
N PRO A 120 6.39 -23.38 -9.09
CA PRO A 120 4.96 -23.27 -9.33
C PRO A 120 4.45 -21.88 -8.96
N TYR A 121 3.81 -21.21 -9.90
CA TYR A 121 3.24 -19.87 -9.70
C TYR A 121 1.77 -19.86 -10.10
N THR A 122 1.13 -18.73 -9.83
CA THR A 122 -0.29 -18.52 -10.06
C THR A 122 -0.49 -17.70 -11.35
N PRO A 123 -0.72 -18.30 -12.54
CA PRO A 123 -0.82 -17.55 -13.78
C PRO A 123 -1.76 -16.34 -13.74
N ILE A 124 -1.32 -15.19 -14.24
CA ILE A 124 -2.17 -14.02 -14.44
C ILE A 124 -1.98 -13.46 -15.85
N GLU A 125 -3.07 -13.10 -16.51
CA GLU A 125 -3.02 -12.50 -17.84
C GLU A 125 -3.04 -10.96 -17.73
N THR A 126 -2.19 -10.31 -18.52
CA THR A 126 -1.99 -8.84 -18.53
C THR A 126 -3.03 -8.03 -19.30
N ALA A 127 -4.05 -8.64 -19.90
CA ALA A 127 -5.03 -7.95 -20.75
C ALA A 127 -5.89 -6.89 -20.01
N ALA A 128 -5.71 -6.76 -18.69
CA ALA A 128 -6.32 -5.73 -17.86
C ALA A 128 -5.99 -4.32 -18.36
N VAL A 129 -7.03 -3.60 -18.81
CA VAL A 129 -7.00 -2.14 -18.88
C VAL A 129 -6.92 -1.64 -17.45
N ILE A 130 -5.75 -1.09 -17.10
CA ILE A 130 -5.53 -0.47 -15.81
C ILE A 130 -6.12 0.94 -15.88
N PRO A 131 -7.06 1.30 -14.98
CA PRO A 131 -7.57 2.66 -14.90
C PRO A 131 -6.41 3.63 -14.63
N ALA A 132 -6.49 4.83 -15.20
CA ALA A 132 -5.53 5.88 -14.88
C ALA A 132 -5.61 6.23 -13.39
N PHE A 133 -4.45 6.45 -12.76
CA PHE A 133 -4.43 6.97 -11.40
C PHE A 133 -5.05 8.37 -11.37
N PRO A 134 -5.84 8.69 -10.33
CA PRO A 134 -6.31 10.05 -10.14
C PRO A 134 -5.11 10.99 -9.96
N PRO A 135 -5.25 12.27 -10.34
CA PRO A 135 -4.21 13.26 -10.14
C PRO A 135 -3.96 13.46 -8.64
N VAL A 136 -2.73 13.90 -8.30
CA VAL A 136 -2.38 14.28 -6.94
C VAL A 136 -3.31 15.40 -6.48
N PRO A 137 -4.02 15.25 -5.35
CA PRO A 137 -4.87 16.31 -4.84
C PRO A 137 -3.99 17.51 -4.44
N THR A 138 -4.47 18.72 -4.75
CA THR A 138 -3.84 19.98 -4.34
C THR A 138 -4.69 20.78 -3.36
N GLU A 139 -5.92 20.32 -3.11
CA GLU A 139 -6.91 20.97 -2.25
C GLU A 139 -7.56 19.89 -1.37
N ILE A 140 -7.86 20.24 -0.11
CA ILE A 140 -8.43 19.29 0.86
C ILE A 140 -9.82 18.78 0.44
N SER A 141 -10.62 19.61 -0.23
CA SER A 141 -11.94 19.24 -0.77
C SER A 141 -11.88 18.16 -1.86
N LYS A 142 -10.72 17.98 -2.49
CA LYS A 142 -10.48 16.96 -3.54
C LYS A 142 -9.81 15.70 -2.99
N LEU A 143 -9.43 15.69 -1.71
CA LEU A 143 -8.70 14.58 -1.12
C LEU A 143 -9.56 13.31 -1.04
N GLY A 144 -10.82 13.42 -0.62
CA GLY A 144 -11.73 12.28 -0.52
C GLY A 144 -11.91 11.56 -1.86
N SER A 145 -12.21 12.31 -2.92
CA SER A 145 -12.39 11.74 -4.26
C SER A 145 -11.09 11.20 -4.87
N ALA A 146 -9.92 11.79 -4.54
CA ALA A 146 -8.63 11.23 -4.94
C ALA A 146 -8.37 9.87 -4.26
N ILE A 147 -8.68 9.73 -2.96
CA ILE A 147 -8.52 8.47 -2.22
C ILE A 147 -9.51 7.41 -2.72
N GLU A 148 -10.76 7.78 -2.97
CA GLU A 148 -11.75 6.89 -3.59
C GLU A 148 -11.32 6.44 -4.99
N GLY A 149 -10.74 7.34 -5.79
CA GLY A 149 -10.19 7.02 -7.10
C GLY A 149 -9.03 6.03 -7.02
N VAL A 150 -8.08 6.26 -6.10
CA VAL A 150 -6.98 5.32 -5.82
C VAL A 150 -7.54 3.95 -5.45
N TRP A 151 -8.52 3.92 -4.54
CA TRP A 151 -9.15 2.69 -4.12
C TRP A 151 -9.89 1.99 -5.25
N ALA A 152 -10.59 2.71 -6.12
CA ALA A 152 -11.26 2.12 -7.28
C ALA A 152 -10.26 1.45 -8.24
N VAL A 153 -9.09 2.06 -8.46
CA VAL A 153 -8.01 1.46 -9.25
C VAL A 153 -7.50 0.19 -8.58
N VAL A 154 -7.12 0.28 -7.29
CA VAL A 154 -6.60 -0.86 -6.52
C VAL A 154 -7.61 -2.00 -6.43
N HIS A 155 -8.85 -1.70 -6.06
CA HIS A 155 -9.94 -2.66 -5.95
C HIS A 155 -10.26 -3.32 -7.30
N GLY A 156 -10.32 -2.55 -8.39
CA GLY A 156 -10.56 -3.07 -9.73
C GLY A 156 -9.46 -4.05 -10.17
N VAL A 157 -8.22 -3.80 -9.79
CA VAL A 157 -7.08 -4.70 -10.03
C VAL A 157 -7.17 -5.96 -9.17
N LEU A 158 -7.36 -5.81 -7.85
CA LEU A 158 -7.45 -6.93 -6.93
C LEU A 158 -8.61 -7.86 -7.30
N THR A 159 -9.72 -7.29 -7.76
CA THR A 159 -10.88 -8.03 -8.25
C THR A 159 -10.55 -8.85 -9.50
N GLN A 160 -9.72 -8.33 -10.42
CA GLN A 160 -9.30 -9.09 -11.61
C GLN A 160 -8.42 -10.29 -11.25
N VAL A 161 -7.49 -10.12 -10.30
CA VAL A 161 -6.68 -11.24 -9.81
C VAL A 161 -7.56 -12.28 -9.12
N LYS A 162 -8.50 -11.84 -8.26
CA LYS A 162 -9.49 -12.70 -7.59
C LYS A 162 -10.33 -13.55 -8.56
N PHE A 163 -10.78 -12.97 -9.67
CA PHE A 163 -11.60 -13.71 -10.64
C PHE A 163 -10.81 -14.74 -11.44
N LYS A 164 -9.52 -14.49 -11.66
CA LYS A 164 -8.65 -15.40 -12.41
C LYS A 164 -8.08 -16.50 -11.51
N LYS A 165 -7.96 -16.25 -10.20
CA LYS A 165 -7.30 -17.14 -9.25
C LYS A 165 -8.04 -17.13 -7.93
N GLN A 166 -8.50 -18.30 -7.50
CA GLN A 166 -9.33 -18.49 -6.31
C GLN A 166 -8.63 -19.28 -5.19
N GLU A 167 -7.31 -19.45 -5.30
CA GLU A 167 -6.51 -20.26 -4.37
C GLU A 167 -5.09 -19.70 -4.23
N GLY A 168 -4.39 -20.09 -3.17
CA GLY A 168 -2.99 -19.73 -2.89
C GLY A 168 -2.80 -18.52 -1.94
N PRO A 169 -1.58 -18.32 -1.41
CA PRO A 169 -1.26 -17.23 -0.47
C PRO A 169 -1.55 -15.84 -1.03
N LEU A 170 -1.22 -15.59 -2.30
CA LEU A 170 -1.50 -14.33 -2.99
C LEU A 170 -3.00 -14.01 -3.00
N PHE A 171 -3.86 -15.00 -3.25
CA PHE A 171 -5.30 -14.81 -3.23
C PHE A 171 -5.82 -14.45 -1.82
N VAL A 172 -5.33 -15.14 -0.79
CA VAL A 172 -5.70 -14.88 0.61
C VAL A 172 -5.30 -13.46 1.01
N ALA A 173 -4.07 -13.04 0.68
CA ALA A 173 -3.59 -11.68 0.93
C ALA A 173 -4.46 -10.65 0.21
N MET A 174 -4.73 -10.84 -1.09
CA MET A 174 -5.54 -9.93 -1.89
C MET A 174 -7.00 -9.82 -1.41
N MET A 175 -7.60 -10.92 -0.95
CA MET A 175 -8.93 -10.90 -0.33
C MET A 175 -8.92 -10.14 1.00
N GLY A 176 -7.86 -10.26 1.79
CA GLY A 176 -7.66 -9.45 3.00
C GLY A 176 -7.65 -7.95 2.71
N ILE A 177 -7.00 -7.53 1.63
CA ILE A 177 -6.98 -6.13 1.20
C ILE A 177 -8.37 -5.67 0.76
N ILE A 178 -9.05 -6.42 -0.12
CA ILE A 178 -10.39 -6.08 -0.62
C ILE A 178 -11.38 -5.88 0.52
N ASN A 179 -11.38 -6.79 1.50
CA ASN A 179 -12.36 -6.78 2.58
C ASN A 179 -12.15 -5.60 3.56
N ASN A 180 -10.92 -5.16 3.78
CA ASN A 180 -10.61 -4.14 4.79
C ASN A 180 -10.39 -2.73 4.20
N GLY A 181 -9.94 -2.62 2.95
CA GLY A 181 -9.57 -1.33 2.36
C GLY A 181 -10.78 -0.44 2.07
N GLY A 182 -11.93 -1.02 1.69
CA GLY A 182 -13.16 -0.24 1.44
C GLY A 182 -13.68 0.47 2.69
N ASP A 183 -13.68 -0.21 3.83
CA ASP A 183 -14.07 0.38 5.12
C ASP A 183 -13.09 1.47 5.55
N THR A 184 -11.79 1.27 5.29
CA THR A 184 -10.75 2.27 5.58
C THR A 184 -10.95 3.53 4.75
N VAL A 185 -11.24 3.40 3.46
CA VAL A 185 -11.52 4.54 2.56
C VAL A 185 -12.75 5.29 3.03
N LYS A 186 -13.82 4.57 3.38
CA LYS A 186 -15.03 5.17 3.93
C LYS A 186 -14.75 5.98 5.19
N ALA A 187 -13.96 5.44 6.13
CA ALA A 187 -13.59 6.14 7.36
C ALA A 187 -12.82 7.45 7.09
N ILE A 188 -11.93 7.46 6.07
CA ILE A 188 -11.22 8.68 5.65
C ILE A 188 -12.22 9.72 5.12
N VAL A 189 -13.08 9.32 4.17
CA VAL A 189 -14.05 10.22 3.54
C VAL A 189 -15.04 10.78 4.58
N ASP A 190 -15.51 9.94 5.51
CA ASP A 190 -16.38 10.37 6.60
C ASP A 190 -15.67 11.42 7.48
N THR A 191 -14.40 11.20 7.83
CA THR A 191 -13.60 12.17 8.61
C THR A 191 -13.46 13.50 7.86
N LEU A 192 -13.26 13.45 6.55
CA LEU A 192 -13.14 14.65 5.71
C LEU A 192 -14.47 15.41 5.52
N ASN A 193 -15.62 14.78 5.75
CA ASN A 193 -16.93 15.39 5.56
C ASN A 193 -17.57 15.92 6.87
N HIS A 194 -17.08 15.51 8.05
CA HIS A 194 -17.64 15.87 9.36
C HIS A 194 -16.89 17.02 10.05
N GLN A 195 -16.27 17.89 9.26
CA GLN A 195 -15.44 19.01 9.70
C GLN A 195 -16.09 20.36 9.40
#